data_AF-A0A7V9RA66-F1
#
_entry.id   AF-A0A7V9RA66-F1
#
_cell.length_a   1.000
_cell.length_b   1.000
_cell.length_c   1.000
_cell.angle_alpha   90.00
_cell.angle_beta   90.00
_cell.angle_gamma   90.00
#
_symmetry.space_group_name_H-M   'P 1'
#
loop_
_entity.id
_entity.type
_entity.pdbx_description
1 polymer ?
#
loop_
_entity_poly.entity_id
_entity_poly.type
_entity_poly.pdbx_seq_one_letter_code
_entity_poly.pdbx_strand_id
1 'polypeptide(L)' 'MLGVLAAFHVLVSIFLVVLVLMHSGRDTGFGGLGFTPTSQGGQHIVERNLTRLTVVVAFIFAANTIALFYFFD' A
#
# COMPACT_ATOMS: atom_id res chain seq x y z
N MET A 1 0.96 -23.55 12.51
CA MET A 1 1.62 -22.22 12.39
C MET A 1 1.54 -21.67 10.97
N LEU A 2 1.97 -22.41 9.95
CA LEU A 2 1.93 -22.00 8.54
C LEU A 2 0.57 -21.50 8.04
N GLY A 3 -0.52 -22.22 8.35
CA GLY A 3 -1.87 -21.81 7.94
C GLY A 3 -2.30 -20.44 8.48
N VAL A 4 -1.83 -20.06 9.67
CA VAL A 4 -2.14 -18.75 10.28
C VAL A 4 -1.36 -17.64 9.57
N LEU A 5 -0.08 -17.86 9.28
CA LEU A 5 0.74 -16.88 8.52
C LEU A 5 0.20 -16.70 7.10
N ALA A 6 -0.18 -17.79 6.42
CA ALA A 6 -0.76 -17.73 5.08
C ALA A 6 -2.09 -16.99 5.06
N ALA A 7 -3.00 -17.27 5.99
CA ALA A 7 -4.27 -16.55 6.11
C ALA A 7 -4.05 -15.05 6.39
N PHE A 8 -3.13 -14.73 7.30
CA PHE A 8 -2.75 -13.35 7.60
C PHE A 8 -2.13 -12.64 6.39
N HIS A 9 -1.30 -13.33 5.62
CA HIS A 9 -0.70 -12.81 4.40
C HIS A 9 -1.76 -12.45 3.35
N VAL A 10 -2.73 -13.32 3.11
CA VAL A 10 -3.85 -13.04 2.18
C VAL A 10 -4.64 -11.81 2.61
N LEU A 11 -4.93 -11.67 3.91
CA LEU A 11 -5.65 -10.50 4.44
C LEU A 11 -4.85 -9.19 4.23
N VAL A 12 -3.55 -9.22 4.52
CA VAL A 12 -2.67 -8.06 4.32
C VAL A 12 -2.57 -7.69 2.84
N SER A 13 -2.50 -8.68 1.93
CA SER A 13 -2.49 -8.45 0.49
C SER A 13 -3.75 -7.75 0.00
N ILE A 14 -4.94 -8.25 0.40
CA ILE A 14 -6.22 -7.64 0.03
C ILE A 14 -6.29 -6.21 0.55
N PHE A 15 -5.88 -5.98 1.81
CA PHE A 15 -5.87 -4.65 2.40
C PHE A 15 -4.94 -3.69 1.67
N LEU A 16 -3.73 -4.15 1.30
CA LEU A 16 -2.77 -3.36 0.53
C LEU A 16 -3.34 -2.97 -0.84
N VAL A 17 -3.96 -3.92 -1.56
CA VAL A 17 -4.62 -3.65 -2.85
C VAL A 17 -5.68 -2.57 -2.69
N VAL A 18 -6.55 -2.66 -1.68
CA VAL A 18 -7.57 -1.64 -1.41
C VAL A 18 -6.92 -0.27 -1.17
N LEU A 19 -5.89 -0.20 -0.32
CA LEU A 19 -5.19 1.05 -0.02
C LEU A 19 -4.52 1.69 -1.25
N VAL A 20 -3.98 0.88 -2.15
CA VAL A 20 -3.39 1.35 -3.41
C VAL A 20 -4.47 1.85 -4.36
N LEU A 21 -5.59 1.13 -4.49
CA LEU A 21 -6.70 1.59 -5.32
C LEU A 21 -7.30 2.90 -4.81
N MET A 22 -7.32 3.11 -3.50
CA MET A 22 -7.71 4.40 -2.90
C MET A 22 -6.76 5.56 -3.27
N HIS A 23 -5.51 5.29 -3.68
CA HIS A 23 -4.61 6.30 -4.28
C HIS A 23 -4.91 6.56 -5.77
N SER A 24 -5.38 5.55 -6.50
CA SER A 24 -5.52 5.61 -7.97
C SER A 24 -6.57 6.61 -8.48
N GLY A 25 -7.46 7.12 -7.62
CA GLY A 25 -8.43 8.15 -8.02
C GLY A 25 -7.82 9.51 -8.38
N ARG A 26 -6.54 9.75 -8.07
CA ARG A 26 -5.88 11.07 -8.22
C ARG A 26 -4.95 11.21 -9.42
N ASP A 27 -4.23 10.15 -9.79
CA ASP A 27 -3.12 10.20 -10.77
C ASP A 27 -3.44 9.52 -12.12
N THR A 28 -4.70 9.20 -12.38
CA THR A 28 -5.12 8.56 -13.64
C THR A 28 -5.22 9.58 -14.78
N GLY A 29 -4.21 9.63 -15.67
CA GLY A 29 -4.17 10.49 -16.86
C GLY A 29 -2.78 11.07 -17.15
N PHE A 30 -2.69 12.10 -18.00
CA PHE A 30 -1.42 12.77 -18.33
C PHE A 30 -0.77 13.53 -17.14
N GLY A 31 -1.54 13.85 -16.09
CA GLY A 31 -1.03 14.49 -14.86
C GLY A 31 -0.11 13.61 -14.02
N GLY A 32 -0.22 12.28 -14.14
CA GLY A 32 0.68 11.30 -13.49
C GLY A 32 2.01 11.07 -14.22
N LEU A 33 2.19 11.63 -15.43
CA LEU A 33 3.38 11.44 -16.27
C LEU A 33 4.45 12.53 -16.06
N GLY A 34 4.32 13.38 -15.03
CA GLY A 34 5.32 14.40 -14.68
C GLY A 34 4.88 15.86 -14.87
N PHE A 35 3.64 16.11 -15.29
CA PHE A 35 3.03 17.45 -15.24
C PHE A 35 2.13 17.57 -14.00
N THR A 36 2.76 17.70 -12.83
CA THR A 36 2.03 18.10 -11.61
C THR A 36 1.91 19.63 -11.62
N PRO A 37 0.72 20.24 -11.72
CA PRO A 37 0.58 21.67 -11.51
C PRO A 37 1.09 22.00 -10.09
N THR A 38 1.95 23.02 -9.98
CA THR A 38 2.60 23.53 -8.76
C THR A 38 1.64 24.01 -7.66
N SER A 39 0.35 23.70 -7.76
CA SER A 39 -0.61 23.86 -6.67
C SER A 39 -0.59 22.62 -5.77
N GLN A 40 0.53 22.40 -5.08
CA GLN A 40 0.62 21.62 -3.84
C GLN A 40 -0.02 22.38 -2.65
N GLY A 41 -1.03 23.21 -2.93
CA GLY A 41 -1.79 23.97 -1.94
C GLY A 41 -2.70 23.03 -1.18
N GLY A 42 -2.25 22.58 -0.01
CA GLY A 42 -3.07 21.85 0.96
C GLY A 42 -3.45 20.45 0.49
N GLN A 43 -2.47 19.55 0.36
CA GLN A 43 -2.77 18.11 0.37
C GLN A 43 -3.70 17.85 1.56
N HIS A 44 -4.93 17.45 1.26
CA HIS A 44 -5.95 17.16 2.23
C HIS A 44 -5.33 16.18 3.25
N ILE A 45 -5.40 16.47 4.55
CA ILE A 45 -4.67 15.74 5.60
C ILE A 45 -4.84 14.22 5.46
N VAL A 46 -6.01 13.79 4.97
CA VAL A 46 -6.36 12.41 4.66
C VAL A 46 -5.40 11.76 3.66
N GLU A 47 -4.96 12.45 2.61
CA GLU A 47 -4.10 11.89 1.55
C GLU A 47 -2.72 11.53 2.08
N ARG A 48 -2.09 12.45 2.82
CA ARG A 48 -0.78 12.21 3.45
C ARG A 48 -0.83 11.08 4.46
N ASN A 49 -1.93 10.97 5.21
CA ASN A 49 -2.14 9.87 6.15
C ASN A 49 -2.36 8.54 5.42
N LEU A 50 -3.10 8.55 4.32
CA LEU A 50 -3.32 7.36 3.49
C LEU A 50 -2.00 6.86 2.91
N THR A 51 -1.12 7.74 2.41
CA THR A 51 0.21 7.36 1.92
C THR A 51 1.05 6.73 3.03
N ARG A 52 1.07 7.34 4.22
CA ARG A 52 1.81 6.79 5.38
C ARG A 52 1.29 5.41 5.77
N LEU A 53 -0.04 5.23 5.79
CA LEU A 53 -0.67 3.96 6.11
C LEU A 53 -0.30 2.90 5.07
N THR A 54 -0.41 3.20 3.77
CA THR A 54 -0.01 2.28 2.70
C THR A 54 1.45 1.86 2.82
N VAL A 55 2.35 2.80 3.13
CA VAL A 55 3.79 2.51 3.33
C VAL A 55 3.99 1.55 4.50
N VAL A 56 3.35 1.81 5.65
CA VAL A 56 3.45 0.93 6.82
C VAL A 56 2.93 -0.48 6.50
N VAL A 57 1.79 -0.60 5.82
CA VAL A 57 1.20 -1.88 5.43
C VAL A 57 2.08 -2.61 4.41
N ALA A 58 2.71 -1.90 3.48
CA ALA A 58 3.64 -2.49 2.52
C ALA A 58 4.88 -3.10 3.20
N PHE A 59 5.41 -2.45 4.24
CA PHE A 59 6.50 -3.04 5.04
C PHE A 59 6.05 -4.30 5.79
N ILE A 60 4.84 -4.30 6.36
CA ILE A 60 4.27 -5.48 7.04
C ILE A 60 4.07 -6.63 6.04
N PHE A 61 3.58 -6.34 4.84
CA PHE A 61 3.45 -7.30 3.76
C PHE A 61 4.80 -7.93 3.40
N ALA A 62 5.83 -7.11 3.14
CA ALA A 62 7.16 -7.59 2.80
C ALA A 62 7.80 -8.45 3.90
N ALA A 63 7.68 -8.02 5.16
CA ALA A 63 8.15 -8.80 6.30
C ALA A 63 7.44 -10.15 6.42
N ASN A 64 6.13 -10.18 6.19
CA ASN A 64 5.35 -11.42 6.20
C ASN A 64 5.70 -12.33 5.02
N THR A 65 5.97 -11.79 3.83
CA THR A 65 6.48 -12.57 2.68
C THR A 65 7.78 -13.28 3.04
N ILE A 66 8.72 -12.57 3.65
CA ILE A 66 10.02 -13.12 4.07
C ILE A 66 9.82 -14.17 5.16
N ALA A 67 8.98 -13.90 6.17
CA ALA A 67 8.67 -14.86 7.21
C ALA A 67 8.04 -16.14 6.63
N LEU A 68 7.08 -16.01 5.71
CA LEU A 68 6.45 -17.15 5.05
C LEU A 68 7.48 -17.97 4.25
N PHE A 69 8.41 -17.30 3.56
CA PHE A 69 9.49 -17.98 2.82
C PHE A 69 10.38 -18.80 3.75
N TYR A 70 10.85 -18.23 4.87
CA TYR A 70 11.70 -18.95 5.82
C TYR A 70 10.98 -20.05 6.62
N PHE A 71 9.68 -19.92 6.87
CA PHE A 71 8.90 -20.94 7.58
C PHE A 71 8.42 -22.08 6.67
N PHE A 72 8.36 -21.85 5.35
CA PHE A 72 7.96 -22.85 4.37
C PHE A 72 9.09 -23.83 4.01
N ASP A 73 10.35 -23.43 4.22
CA ASP A 73 11.55 -24.28 4.18
C ASP A 73 11.66 -25.13 5.48
#